data_AF-A0A840AN65-F1
#
_entry.id   AF-A0A840AN65-F1
#
_cell.length_a   1.000
_cell.length_b   1.000
_cell.length_c   1.000
_cell.angle_alpha   90.00
_cell.angle_beta   90.00
_cell.angle_gamma   90.00
#
_symmetry.space_group_name_H-M   'P 1'
#
loop_
_entity.id
_entity.type
_entity.pdbx_description
1 polymer ?
#
loop_
_entity_poly.entity_id
_entity_poly.type
_entity_poly.pdbx_seq_one_letter_code
_entity_poly.pdbx_strand_id
1 'polypeptide(L)'
;MSIVRHESGSRMSQVVVHGGLVHVSGQVGRDGTEVGPQTRAALAEIDRLLALAGTDKSRILSATIWLADIADFAAMNAVWDAWVDPANPPARATGESRLAKPIYRVEIMVVAALP
;
A
#
# COMPACT_ATOMS: atom_id res chain seq x y z
N MET A 1 15.88 -11.74 17.04
CA MET A 1 14.63 -12.10 16.32
C MET A 1 14.97 -12.42 14.88
N SER A 2 14.34 -13.43 14.27
CA SER A 2 14.52 -13.77 12.86
C SER A 2 13.77 -12.78 11.95
N ILE A 3 14.17 -12.72 10.68
CA ILE A 3 13.42 -12.03 9.63
C ILE A 3 12.48 -13.05 8.99
N VAL A 4 11.19 -12.73 8.89
CA VAL A 4 10.21 -13.56 8.18
C VAL A 4 9.84 -12.87 6.87
N ARG A 5 9.70 -13.66 5.79
CA ARG A 5 9.37 -13.16 4.46
C ARG A 5 8.18 -13.93 3.90
N HIS A 6 7.16 -13.22 3.43
CA HIS A 6 6.00 -13.83 2.78
C HIS A 6 6.01 -13.54 1.28
N GLU A 7 5.54 -14.51 0.50
CA GLU A 7 5.42 -14.43 -0.96
C GLU A 7 6.71 -13.94 -1.62
N SER A 8 7.80 -14.66 -1.35
CA SER A 8 9.12 -14.34 -1.86
C SER A 8 9.29 -14.82 -3.30
N GLY A 9 9.63 -13.88 -4.18
CA GLY A 9 10.18 -14.17 -5.50
C GLY A 9 11.68 -13.87 -5.56
N SER A 10 12.29 -14.06 -6.74
CA SER A 10 13.71 -13.79 -6.96
C SER A 10 14.11 -12.31 -6.86
N ARG A 11 13.13 -11.38 -7.00
CA ARG A 11 13.36 -9.93 -6.97
C ARG A 11 12.98 -9.28 -5.64
N MET A 12 11.88 -9.72 -5.03
CA MET A 12 11.33 -9.12 -3.81
C MET A 12 10.41 -10.11 -3.08
N SER A 13 10.15 -9.82 -1.81
CA SER A 13 9.05 -10.41 -1.03
C SER A 13 7.90 -9.42 -0.98
N GLN A 14 6.65 -9.88 -0.98
CA GLN A 14 5.51 -8.97 -0.81
C GLN A 14 5.43 -8.41 0.61
N VAL A 15 5.84 -9.20 1.60
CA VAL A 15 5.91 -8.79 3.01
C VAL A 15 7.24 -9.21 3.64
N VAL A 16 7.81 -8.33 4.44
CA VAL A 16 8.95 -8.63 5.32
C VAL A 16 8.62 -8.21 6.74
N VAL A 17 8.79 -9.13 7.70
CA VAL A 17 8.49 -8.91 9.11
C VAL A 17 9.76 -9.02 9.95
N HIS A 18 10.01 -8.02 10.79
CA HIS A 18 11.11 -8.03 11.75
C HIS A 18 10.85 -7.07 12.92
N GLY A 19 11.13 -7.50 14.15
CA GLY A 19 11.06 -6.62 15.32
C GLY A 19 9.66 -6.03 15.58
N GLY A 20 8.59 -6.75 15.22
CA GLY A 20 7.22 -6.25 15.33
C GLY A 20 6.79 -5.31 14.19
N LEU A 21 7.66 -5.02 13.22
CA LEU A 21 7.34 -4.24 12.03
C LEU A 21 7.01 -5.14 10.85
N VAL A 22 5.99 -4.75 10.09
CA VAL A 22 5.53 -5.36 8.85
C VAL A 22 5.77 -4.37 7.73
N HIS A 23 6.69 -4.69 6.82
CA HIS A 23 6.95 -3.92 5.61
C HIS A 23 6.22 -4.56 4.43
N VAL A 24 5.31 -3.83 3.81
CA VAL A 24 4.60 -4.27 2.59
C VAL A 24 5.26 -3.60 1.38
N SER A 25 5.60 -4.40 0.38
CA SER A 25 6.15 -3.90 -0.89
C SER A 25 5.15 -3.01 -1.63
N GLY A 26 5.63 -2.22 -2.60
CA GLY A 26 4.78 -1.33 -3.41
C GLY A 26 3.68 -2.09 -4.14
N GLN A 27 2.43 -1.78 -3.80
CA GLN A 27 1.25 -2.34 -4.43
C GLN A 27 0.74 -1.38 -5.50
N VAL A 28 0.60 -1.92 -6.71
CA VAL A 28 0.09 -1.21 -7.89
C VAL A 28 -1.29 -1.76 -8.24
N GLY A 29 -2.21 -0.87 -8.57
CA GLY A 29 -3.52 -1.28 -9.07
C GLY A 29 -3.41 -1.79 -10.50
N ARG A 30 -3.80 -3.05 -10.73
CA ARG A 30 -3.78 -3.65 -12.09
C ARG A 30 -5.13 -3.59 -12.79
N ASP A 31 -6.16 -3.10 -12.11
CA ASP A 31 -7.53 -3.07 -12.61
C ASP A 31 -7.86 -1.72 -13.25
N GLY A 32 -7.98 -1.74 -14.58
CA GLY A 32 -8.40 -0.58 -15.36
C GLY A 32 -7.31 0.47 -15.61
N THR A 33 -7.72 1.59 -16.19
CA THR A 33 -6.85 2.71 -16.62
C THR A 33 -6.92 3.93 -15.71
N GLU A 34 -7.92 3.96 -14.83
CA GLU A 34 -8.27 5.09 -13.98
C GLU A 34 -7.73 4.94 -12.56
N VAL A 35 -7.35 6.04 -11.93
CA VAL A 35 -6.73 6.02 -10.59
C VAL A 35 -7.65 5.41 -9.52
N GLY A 36 -8.97 5.64 -9.58
CA GLY A 36 -9.90 5.16 -8.56
C GLY A 36 -9.95 3.64 -8.44
N PRO A 37 -10.28 2.91 -9.52
CA PRO A 37 -10.20 1.44 -9.57
C PRO A 37 -8.81 0.90 -9.19
N GLN A 38 -7.73 1.51 -9.68
CA GLN A 38 -6.39 1.08 -9.34
C GLN A 38 -6.06 1.29 -7.85
N THR A 39 -6.49 2.39 -7.26
CA THR A 39 -6.33 2.66 -5.82
C THR A 39 -7.07 1.61 -5.00
N ARG A 40 -8.32 1.28 -5.37
CA ARG A 40 -9.09 0.22 -4.69
C ARG A 40 -8.38 -1.13 -4.75
N ALA A 41 -7.87 -1.51 -5.92
CA ALA A 41 -7.15 -2.76 -6.11
C ALA A 41 -5.85 -2.82 -5.29
N ALA A 42 -5.08 -1.73 -5.26
CA ALA A 42 -3.86 -1.65 -4.45
C ALA A 42 -4.15 -1.75 -2.95
N LEU A 43 -5.19 -1.06 -2.47
CA LEU A 43 -5.59 -1.10 -1.06
C LEU A 43 -6.14 -2.47 -0.64
N ALA A 44 -6.91 -3.14 -1.51
CA ALA A 44 -7.39 -4.50 -1.25
C ALA A 44 -6.23 -5.51 -1.14
N GLU A 45 -5.20 -5.34 -1.97
CA GLU A 45 -3.99 -6.18 -1.88
C GLU A 45 -3.19 -5.87 -0.61
N ILE A 46 -3.12 -4.60 -0.19
CA ILE A 46 -2.53 -4.23 1.10
C ILE A 46 -3.27 -4.91 2.25
N ASP A 47 -4.61 -4.89 2.28
CA ASP A 47 -5.39 -5.58 3.31
C ASP A 47 -5.06 -7.08 3.36
N ARG A 48 -4.98 -7.75 2.20
CA ARG A 48 -4.64 -9.17 2.10
C ARG A 48 -3.25 -9.46 2.65
N LEU A 49 -2.27 -8.61 2.34
CA LEU A 49 -0.88 -8.77 2.76
C LEU A 49 -0.68 -8.45 4.25
N LEU A 50 -1.39 -7.46 4.80
CA LEU A 50 -1.41 -7.18 6.24
C LEU A 50 -2.02 -8.36 7.00
N ALA A 51 -3.15 -8.89 6.53
CA ALA A 51 -3.78 -10.07 7.12
C ALA A 51 -2.86 -11.30 7.09
N LEU A 52 -2.13 -11.51 5.99
CA LEU A 52 -1.12 -12.57 5.87
C LEU A 52 0.01 -12.43 6.92
N ALA A 53 0.34 -11.20 7.30
CA ALA A 53 1.33 -10.90 8.33
C ALA A 53 0.75 -10.96 9.76
N GLY A 54 -0.57 -11.15 9.92
CA GLY A 54 -1.25 -11.16 11.22
C GLY A 54 -1.49 -9.76 11.79
N THR A 55 -1.65 -8.75 10.93
CA THR A 55 -2.04 -7.38 11.31
C THR A 55 -3.13 -6.86 10.37
N ASP A 56 -3.53 -5.60 10.52
CA ASP A 56 -4.54 -4.96 9.70
C ASP A 56 -4.28 -3.45 9.55
N LYS A 57 -5.14 -2.78 8.76
CA LYS A 57 -4.98 -1.37 8.42
C LYS A 57 -5.02 -0.40 9.62
N SER A 58 -5.64 -0.79 10.74
CA SER A 58 -5.67 0.04 11.96
C SER A 58 -4.29 0.18 12.62
N ARG A 59 -3.34 -0.68 12.24
CA ARG A 59 -1.97 -0.70 12.76
C ARG A 59 -0.93 -0.20 11.76
N ILE A 60 -1.36 0.42 10.67
CA ILE A 60 -0.43 1.05 9.74
C ILE A 60 0.20 2.26 10.43
N LEU A 61 1.52 2.27 10.46
CA LEU A 61 2.33 3.36 11.01
C LEU A 61 2.57 4.43 9.96
N SER A 62 2.90 3.99 8.73
CA SER A 62 3.16 4.91 7.63
C SER A 62 2.68 4.37 6.28
N ALA A 63 2.27 5.28 5.41
CA ALA A 63 1.93 5.02 4.02
C ALA A 63 2.60 6.05 3.08
N THR A 64 3.24 5.54 2.04
CA THR A 64 3.81 6.35 0.96
C THR A 64 3.04 6.07 -0.32
N ILE A 65 2.51 7.12 -0.95
CA ILE A 65 1.70 7.02 -2.15
C ILE A 65 2.39 7.77 -3.29
N TRP A 66 2.63 7.07 -4.39
CA TRP A 66 3.12 7.65 -5.63
C TRP A 66 1.99 7.70 -6.65
N LEU A 67 1.68 8.89 -7.15
CA LEU A 67 0.78 9.09 -8.27
C LEU A 67 1.58 9.31 -9.56
N ALA A 68 1.12 8.73 -10.66
CA ALA A 68 1.72 8.98 -11.97
C ALA A 68 1.46 10.41 -12.49
N ASP A 69 0.36 11.01 -12.04
CA ASP A 69 -0.06 12.38 -12.31
C ASP A 69 -0.75 12.92 -11.05
N ILE A 70 -0.26 14.02 -10.47
CA ILE A 70 -0.84 14.60 -9.25
C ILE A 70 -2.25 15.16 -9.46
N ALA A 71 -2.70 15.35 -10.71
CA ALA A 71 -4.08 15.70 -11.01
C ALA A 71 -5.09 14.65 -10.50
N ASP A 72 -4.65 13.40 -10.36
CA ASP A 72 -5.44 12.28 -9.85
C ASP A 72 -5.62 12.31 -8.31
N PHE A 73 -5.00 13.26 -7.61
CA PHE A 73 -4.94 13.30 -6.14
C PHE A 73 -6.32 13.28 -5.47
N ALA A 74 -7.26 14.09 -5.95
CA ALA A 74 -8.61 14.14 -5.37
C ALA A 74 -9.38 12.80 -5.56
N ALA A 75 -9.25 12.18 -6.74
CA ALA A 75 -9.91 10.92 -7.05
C ALA A 75 -9.30 9.74 -6.26
N MET A 76 -7.98 9.75 -6.07
CA MET A 76 -7.29 8.79 -5.19
C MET A 76 -7.72 8.98 -3.73
N ASN A 77 -7.77 10.22 -3.24
CA ASN A 77 -8.17 10.52 -1.86
C ASN A 77 -9.59 10.05 -1.55
N ALA A 78 -10.54 10.25 -2.46
CA ALA A 78 -11.90 9.76 -2.25
C ALA A 78 -11.97 8.24 -1.98
N VAL A 79 -11.07 7.46 -2.60
CA VAL A 79 -10.96 6.03 -2.35
C VAL A 79 -10.23 5.74 -1.03
N TRP A 80 -9.13 6.44 -0.78
CA TRP A 80 -8.36 6.31 0.47
C TRP A 80 -9.23 6.62 1.69
N ASP A 81 -9.97 7.73 1.68
CA ASP A 81 -10.78 8.21 2.79
C ASP A 81 -11.92 7.25 3.12
N ALA A 82 -12.45 6.54 2.12
CA ALA A 82 -13.45 5.49 2.31
C ALA A 82 -12.86 4.18 2.85
N TRP A 83 -11.56 3.95 2.67
CA TRP A 83 -10.89 2.71 3.05
C TRP A 83 -10.17 2.80 4.41
N VAL A 84 -9.52 3.92 4.71
CA VAL A 84 -8.68 4.08 5.91
C VAL A 84 -9.51 3.92 7.18
N ASP A 85 -8.90 3.40 8.25
CA ASP A 85 -9.53 3.42 9.57
C ASP A 85 -9.56 4.86 10.11
N PRO A 86 -10.74 5.49 10.26
CA PRO A 86 -10.84 6.88 10.70
C PRO A 86 -10.39 7.08 12.16
N ALA A 87 -10.38 6.04 12.99
CA ALA A 87 -9.89 6.12 14.36
C ALA A 87 -8.35 6.00 14.44
N ASN A 88 -7.72 5.39 13.42
CA ASN A 88 -6.29 5.09 13.42
C ASN A 88 -5.64 5.43 12.06
N PRO A 89 -5.68 6.71 11.60
CA PRO A 89 -5.06 7.08 10.33
C PRO A 89 -3.52 6.99 10.45
N PRO A 90 -2.81 6.47 9.43
CA PRO A 90 -1.36 6.38 9.45
C PRO A 90 -0.71 7.73 9.15
N ALA A 91 0.58 7.87 9.48
CA ALA A 91 1.40 8.92 8.88
C ALA A 91 1.42 8.73 7.35
N ARG A 92 1.16 9.78 6.56
CA ARG A 92 1.00 9.64 5.11
C ARG A 92 1.79 10.68 4.33
N ALA A 93 2.49 10.23 3.30
CA ALA A 93 3.09 11.08 2.28
C ALA A 93 2.52 10.73 0.91
N THR A 94 2.24 11.74 0.09
CA THR A 94 1.81 11.55 -1.30
C THR A 94 2.61 12.47 -2.21
N GLY A 95 3.15 11.92 -3.29
CA GLY A 95 3.90 12.69 -4.28
C GLY A 95 3.69 12.15 -5.69
N GLU A 96 4.14 12.92 -6.67
CA GLU A 96 4.14 12.51 -8.07
C GLU A 96 5.45 11.79 -8.43
N SER A 97 5.36 10.71 -9.20
CA SER A 97 6.53 10.00 -9.75
C SER A 97 6.16 9.19 -11.00
N ARG A 98 7.14 8.99 -11.90
CA ARG A 98 6.98 8.01 -12.98
C ARG A 98 7.01 6.59 -12.41
N LEU A 99 5.96 5.83 -12.69
CA LEU A 99 5.82 4.44 -12.23
C LEU A 99 6.45 3.44 -13.21
N ALA A 100 6.62 2.20 -12.75
CA ALA A 100 7.34 1.15 -13.50
C ALA A 100 6.70 0.77 -14.85
N LYS A 101 5.42 1.07 -15.05
CA LYS A 101 4.71 0.89 -16.33
C LYS A 101 3.79 2.08 -16.59
N PRO A 102 3.62 2.50 -17.86
CA PRO A 102 2.74 3.63 -18.21
C PRO A 102 1.27 3.45 -17.81
N ILE A 103 0.82 2.20 -17.66
CA ILE A 103 -0.55 1.89 -17.28
C ILE A 103 -0.82 2.13 -15.78
N TYR A 104 0.21 2.18 -14.95
CA TYR A 104 0.03 2.38 -13.52
C TYR A 104 -0.22 3.87 -13.24
N ARG A 105 -1.27 4.15 -12.47
CA ARG A 105 -1.65 5.47 -11.99
C ARG A 105 -1.25 5.71 -10.55
N VAL A 106 -1.15 4.64 -9.75
CA VAL A 106 -0.83 4.71 -8.33
C VAL A 106 0.01 3.52 -7.88
N GLU A 107 0.95 3.78 -6.95
CA GLU A 107 1.68 2.78 -6.19
C GLU A 107 1.64 3.15 -4.70
N ILE A 108 1.32 2.19 -3.84
CA ILE A 108 1.15 2.40 -2.39
C ILE A 108 2.06 1.44 -1.63
N MET A 109 2.85 1.98 -0.70
CA MET A 109 3.69 1.21 0.22
C MET A 109 3.24 1.50 1.65
N VAL A 110 3.25 0.48 2.51
CA VAL A 110 2.91 0.66 3.94
C VAL A 110 3.90 -0.03 4.86
N VAL A 111 4.06 0.55 6.06
CA VAL A 111 4.69 -0.09 7.20
C VAL A 111 3.66 -0.16 8.32
N ALA A 112 3.48 -1.34 8.91
CA ALA A 112 2.53 -1.59 9.99
C ALA A 112 3.21 -2.25 11.20
N ALA A 113 2.53 -2.21 12.34
CA ALA A 113 2.94 -2.93 13.55
C ALA A 113 2.17 -4.26 13.69
N LEU A 114 2.84 -5.32 14.15
CA LEU A 114 2.16 -6.49 14.69
C LEU A 114 1.42 -6.15 16.00
N PRO A 115 0.36 -6.91 16.36
CA PRO A 115 -0.38 -6.78 17.63
C PRO A 115 0.50 -6.64 18.88
#